data_AF-A0A7X7TAL6-F1
#
_entry.id   AF-A0A7X7TAL6-F1
#
_cell.length_a   1.000
_cell.length_b   1.000
_cell.length_c   1.000
_cell.angle_alpha   90.00
_cell.angle_beta   90.00
_cell.angle_gamma   90.00
#
_symmetry.space_group_name_H-M   'P 1'
#
loop_
_entity.id
_entity.type
_entity.pdbx_description
1 polymer ?
#
loop_
_entity_poly.entity_id
_entity_poly.type
_entity_poly.pdbx_seq_one_letter_code
_entity_poly.pdbx_strand_id
1 'polypeptide(L)'
;MLYLIDGYNLLATVRKADEIHAAMDEAGLCSKLSEFLHRMRQEGRIYFDGTGPRDKAGLSGLSNLEVVFTGPGIEADHRIAEEIELSTAPKYLVVVSTDRQVRAAAEKRKAGVIRSEDFWPVLVKTLEKKRRGIREPKAKREGLTESETEEWMKLFGLK
;
A
#
# COMPACT_ATOMS: atom_id res chain seq x y z
N MET A 1 -7.66 -2.07 6.79
CA MET A 1 -8.02 -0.71 6.35
C MET A 1 -7.80 -0.64 4.86
N LEU A 2 -8.62 0.15 4.17
CA LEU A 2 -8.49 0.43 2.75
C LEU A 2 -7.95 1.85 2.59
N TYR A 3 -6.82 2.01 1.89
CA TYR A 3 -6.22 3.32 1.63
C TYR A 3 -6.79 3.92 0.35
N LEU A 4 -7.32 5.14 0.40
CA LEU A 4 -7.74 5.92 -0.76
C LEU A 4 -6.70 7.03 -0.98
N ILE A 5 -5.97 6.98 -2.09
CA ILE A 5 -4.76 7.78 -2.29
C ILE A 5 -4.93 8.69 -3.51
N ASP A 6 -4.74 9.98 -3.31
CA ASP A 6 -4.65 10.95 -4.39
C ASP A 6 -3.25 10.90 -5.04
N GLY A 7 -3.20 10.37 -6.26
CA GLY A 7 -1.96 9.99 -6.92
C GLY A 7 -1.12 11.17 -7.37
N TYR A 8 -1.71 12.18 -8.03
CA TYR A 8 -0.96 13.35 -8.48
C TYR A 8 -0.53 14.24 -7.32
N ASN A 9 -1.38 14.34 -6.31
CA ASN A 9 -1.02 15.06 -5.10
C ASN A 9 0.18 14.43 -4.41
N LEU A 10 0.14 13.10 -4.18
CA LEU A 10 1.26 12.39 -3.58
C LEU A 10 2.51 12.47 -4.46
N LEU A 11 2.40 12.26 -5.77
CA LEU A 11 3.53 12.36 -6.69
C LEU A 11 4.20 13.74 -6.66
N ALA A 12 3.39 14.81 -6.64
CA ALA A 12 3.89 16.17 -6.52
C ALA A 12 4.60 16.40 -5.18
N THR A 13 4.08 15.85 -4.08
CA THR A 13 4.75 15.89 -2.77
C THR A 13 6.08 15.15 -2.80
N VAL A 14 6.14 13.93 -3.36
CA VAL A 14 7.37 13.14 -3.47
C VAL A 14 8.43 13.93 -4.23
N ARG A 15 8.08 14.44 -5.42
CA ARG A 15 9.03 15.14 -6.29
C ARG A 15 9.60 16.43 -5.68
N LYS A 16 8.85 17.07 -4.79
CA LYS A 16 9.28 18.29 -4.08
C LYS A 16 10.10 17.98 -2.83
N ALA A 17 9.75 16.92 -2.10
CA ALA A 17 10.32 16.64 -0.79
C ALA A 17 11.58 15.75 -0.85
N ASP A 18 11.81 15.05 -1.96
CA ASP A 18 12.81 14.00 -2.04
C ASP A 18 13.56 14.04 -3.38
N GLU A 19 14.78 14.58 -3.37
CA GLU A 19 15.63 14.73 -4.56
C GLU A 19 15.92 13.38 -5.24
N ILE A 20 16.03 12.30 -4.47
CA ILE A 20 16.28 10.95 -5.00
C ILE A 20 15.09 10.50 -5.86
N HIS A 21 13.89 10.92 -5.48
CA HIS A 21 12.64 10.56 -6.14
C HIS A 21 12.04 11.70 -6.98
N ALA A 22 12.82 12.74 -7.29
CA ALA A 22 12.38 13.89 -8.09
C ALA A 22 11.90 13.51 -9.51
N ALA A 23 12.45 12.44 -10.08
CA ALA A 23 12.07 11.91 -11.39
C ALA A 23 11.04 10.77 -11.33
N MET A 24 10.45 10.49 -10.15
CA MET A 24 9.46 9.42 -9.99
C MET A 24 8.26 9.64 -10.90
N ASP A 25 7.81 8.59 -11.58
CA ASP A 25 6.59 8.54 -12.37
C ASP A 25 5.47 7.79 -11.63
N GLU A 26 4.30 7.71 -12.26
CA GLU A 26 3.13 7.03 -11.71
C GLU A 26 3.41 5.56 -11.41
N ALA A 27 4.15 4.87 -12.28
CA ALA A 27 4.50 3.45 -12.11
C ALA A 27 5.44 3.24 -10.91
N GLY A 28 6.47 4.07 -10.78
CA GLY A 28 7.40 4.06 -9.65
C GLY A 28 6.70 4.33 -8.31
N LEU A 29 5.76 5.28 -8.31
CA LEU A 29 4.93 5.55 -7.13
C LEU A 29 4.04 4.35 -6.78
N CYS A 30 3.32 3.80 -7.75
CA CYS A 30 2.45 2.65 -7.55
C CYS A 30 3.21 1.41 -7.05
N SER A 31 4.41 1.16 -7.58
CA SER A 31 5.28 0.07 -7.14
C SER A 31 5.65 0.20 -5.66
N LYS A 32 6.10 1.38 -5.23
CA LYS A 32 6.45 1.64 -3.81
C LYS A 32 5.23 1.57 -2.88
N LEU A 33 4.08 2.07 -3.33
CA LEU A 33 2.82 1.99 -2.58
C LEU A 33 2.38 0.53 -2.41
N SER A 34 2.44 -0.25 -3.49
CA SER A 34 2.11 -1.67 -3.45
C SER A 34 3.02 -2.41 -2.45
N GLU A 35 4.33 -2.16 -2.48
CA GLU A 35 5.26 -2.76 -1.51
C GLU A 35 4.94 -2.33 -0.06
N PHE A 36 4.65 -1.05 0.16
CA PHE A 36 4.28 -0.52 1.48
C PHE A 36 3.00 -1.19 2.01
N LEU A 37 1.94 -1.21 1.21
CA LEU A 37 0.65 -1.81 1.57
C LEU A 37 0.80 -3.30 1.84
N HIS A 38 1.60 -4.01 1.03
CA HIS A 38 1.94 -5.41 1.26
C HIS A 38 2.63 -5.61 2.63
N ARG A 39 3.63 -4.79 2.97
CA ARG A 39 4.32 -4.85 4.27
C ARG A 39 3.39 -4.56 5.44
N MET A 40 2.43 -3.67 5.25
CA MET A 40 1.43 -3.30 6.26
C MET A 40 0.24 -4.29 6.32
N ARG A 41 0.17 -5.27 5.40
CA ARG A 41 -0.98 -6.16 5.21
C ARG A 41 -2.29 -5.38 5.03
N GLN A 42 -2.23 -4.34 4.22
CA GLN A 42 -3.35 -3.47 3.88
C GLN A 42 -3.59 -3.49 2.37
N GLU A 43 -4.75 -3.01 1.97
CA GLU A 43 -5.11 -2.80 0.57
C GLU A 43 -5.27 -1.30 0.32
N GLY A 44 -5.16 -0.90 -0.94
CA GLY A 44 -5.35 0.49 -1.32
C GLY A 44 -5.85 0.66 -2.74
N ARG A 45 -6.33 1.86 -3.00
CA ARG A 45 -6.71 2.37 -4.31
C ARG A 45 -6.05 3.73 -4.50
N ILE A 46 -5.36 3.91 -5.61
CA ILE A 46 -4.76 5.18 -6.00
C ILE A 46 -5.49 5.75 -7.21
N TYR A 47 -5.82 7.05 -7.15
CA TYR A 47 -6.58 7.74 -8.18
C TYR A 47 -5.68 8.73 -8.90
N PHE A 48 -5.72 8.70 -10.22
CA PHE A 48 -5.07 9.67 -11.09
C PHE A 48 -6.12 10.32 -11.98
N ASP A 49 -6.02 11.64 -12.12
CA ASP A 49 -6.85 12.41 -13.03
C ASP A 49 -6.62 11.99 -14.49
N GLY A 50 -7.69 11.95 -15.28
CA GLY A 50 -7.62 11.68 -16.71
C GLY A 50 -7.51 10.19 -17.04
N THR A 51 -6.85 9.87 -18.16
CA THR A 51 -6.88 8.52 -18.76
C THR A 51 -5.63 7.68 -18.47
N GLY A 52 -4.60 8.31 -17.90
CA GLY A 52 -3.30 7.70 -17.62
C GLY A 52 -2.41 7.52 -18.85
N PRO A 53 -1.21 6.93 -18.66
CA PRO A 53 -0.32 6.63 -19.77
C PRO A 53 -0.94 5.60 -20.73
N ARG A 54 -0.56 5.68 -22.02
CA ARG A 54 -0.98 4.70 -23.04
C ARG A 54 -0.52 3.30 -22.70
N ASP A 55 0.70 3.18 -22.19
CA ASP A 55 1.24 1.94 -21.66
C ASP A 55 0.95 1.85 -20.16
N LYS A 56 0.19 0.83 -19.77
CA LYS A 56 -0.20 0.55 -18.39
C LYS A 56 0.46 -0.71 -17.83
N ALA A 57 1.42 -1.31 -18.55
CA ALA A 57 2.10 -2.53 -18.10
C ALA A 57 2.69 -2.36 -16.69
N GLY A 58 3.37 -1.24 -16.43
CA GLY A 58 3.94 -0.91 -15.11
C GLY A 58 2.92 -0.60 -14.00
N LEU A 59 1.63 -0.53 -14.33
CA LEU A 59 0.52 -0.28 -13.40
C LEU A 59 -0.34 -1.55 -13.18
N SER A 60 0.00 -2.64 -13.86
CA SER A 60 -0.69 -3.92 -13.78
C SER A 60 -0.02 -4.89 -12.81
N GLY A 61 -0.78 -5.86 -12.27
CA GLY A 61 -0.23 -6.91 -11.42
C GLY A 61 0.01 -6.53 -9.96
N LEU A 62 -0.45 -5.35 -9.52
CA LEU A 62 -0.36 -4.88 -8.14
C LEU A 62 -1.55 -5.45 -7.33
N SER A 63 -1.38 -6.63 -6.71
CA SER A 63 -2.51 -7.36 -6.09
C SER A 63 -3.18 -6.64 -4.92
N ASN A 64 -2.47 -5.76 -4.22
CA ASN A 64 -2.96 -5.03 -3.06
C ASN A 64 -3.09 -3.51 -3.30
N LEU A 65 -2.90 -3.05 -4.54
CA LEU A 65 -3.10 -1.67 -4.94
C LEU A 65 -3.86 -1.61 -6.26
N GLU A 66 -5.10 -1.11 -6.21
CA GLU A 66 -5.88 -0.81 -7.40
C GLU A 66 -5.51 0.57 -7.95
N VAL A 67 -5.18 0.65 -9.24
CA VAL A 67 -4.89 1.92 -9.92
C VAL A 67 -6.11 2.36 -10.71
N VAL A 68 -6.68 3.50 -10.34
CA VAL A 68 -7.89 4.05 -10.95
C VAL A 68 -7.58 5.34 -11.69
N PHE A 69 -7.97 5.39 -12.96
CA PHE A 69 -7.95 6.59 -13.78
C PHE A 69 -9.37 7.13 -13.90
N THR A 70 -9.60 8.37 -13.49
CA THR A 70 -10.96 8.93 -13.37
C THR A 70 -11.68 9.13 -14.71
N GLY A 71 -10.91 9.23 -15.80
CA GLY A 71 -11.41 9.57 -17.12
C GLY A 71 -11.48 11.08 -17.36
N PRO A 72 -11.92 11.50 -18.56
CA PRO A 72 -12.02 12.92 -18.90
C PRO A 72 -13.11 13.63 -18.09
N GLY A 73 -12.80 14.80 -17.55
CA GLY A 73 -13.76 15.69 -16.90
C GLY A 73 -14.20 15.30 -15.49
N ILE A 74 -13.54 14.29 -14.87
CA ILE A 74 -13.75 13.93 -13.48
C ILE A 74 -12.42 14.02 -12.75
N GLU A 75 -12.39 14.78 -11.66
CA GLU A 75 -11.22 14.91 -10.81
C GLU A 75 -11.17 13.78 -9.76
N ALA A 76 -9.96 13.42 -9.35
CA ALA A 76 -9.65 12.35 -8.39
C ALA A 76 -10.21 12.67 -7.02
N ASP A 77 -10.20 13.94 -6.63
CA ASP A 77 -10.80 14.45 -5.40
C ASP A 77 -12.30 14.10 -5.33
N HIS A 78 -13.04 14.25 -6.43
CA HIS A 78 -14.45 13.92 -6.55
C HIS A 78 -14.64 12.41 -6.43
N ARG A 79 -13.86 11.59 -7.13
CA ARG A 79 -13.96 10.12 -7.02
C ARG A 79 -13.69 9.63 -5.60
N ILE A 80 -12.68 10.19 -4.94
CA ILE A 80 -12.36 9.86 -3.55
C ILE A 80 -13.51 10.26 -2.64
N ALA A 81 -14.04 11.48 -2.78
CA ALA A 81 -15.17 11.97 -1.99
C ALA A 81 -16.44 11.12 -2.20
N GLU A 82 -16.75 10.76 -3.45
CA GLU A 82 -17.86 9.88 -3.83
C GLU A 82 -17.72 8.52 -3.13
N GLU A 83 -16.53 7.93 -3.14
CA GLU A 83 -16.27 6.64 -2.51
C GLU A 83 -16.39 6.67 -0.97
N ILE A 84 -15.89 7.75 -0.35
CA ILE A 84 -16.05 7.97 1.09
C ILE A 84 -17.53 8.09 1.48
N GLU A 85 -18.32 8.80 0.67
CA GLU A 85 -19.75 9.01 0.92
C GLU A 85 -20.54 7.71 0.76
N LEU A 86 -20.27 6.95 -0.32
CA LEU A 86 -20.93 5.68 -0.62
C LEU A 86 -20.48 4.53 0.29
N SER A 87 -19.33 4.65 0.96
CA SER A 87 -18.83 3.59 1.84
C SER A 87 -19.78 3.32 3.01
N THR A 88 -20.16 2.06 3.19
CA THR A 88 -20.95 1.60 4.35
C THR A 88 -20.10 1.44 5.61
N ALA A 89 -18.77 1.49 5.49
CA ALA A 89 -17.85 1.31 6.61
C ALA A 89 -16.67 2.31 6.60
N PRO A 90 -16.94 3.63 6.60
CA PRO A 90 -15.94 4.67 6.38
C PRO A 90 -14.83 4.70 7.44
N LYS A 91 -15.09 4.22 8.65
CA LYS A 91 -14.09 4.08 9.73
C LYS A 91 -12.91 3.15 9.39
N TYR A 92 -13.05 2.31 8.36
CA TYR A 92 -11.97 1.44 7.88
C TYR A 92 -11.23 2.02 6.68
N LEU A 93 -11.62 3.20 6.19
CA LEU A 93 -10.91 3.93 5.16
C LEU A 93 -9.80 4.79 5.77
N VAL A 94 -8.71 4.94 5.02
CA VAL A 94 -7.65 5.92 5.27
C VAL A 94 -7.45 6.73 4.01
N VAL A 95 -7.66 8.03 4.08
CA VAL A 95 -7.54 8.94 2.94
C VAL A 95 -6.18 9.63 2.99
N VAL A 96 -5.44 9.54 1.89
CA VAL A 96 -4.14 10.18 1.71
C VAL A 96 -4.25 11.27 0.64
N SER A 97 -4.33 12.53 1.07
CA SER A 97 -4.34 13.70 0.19
C SER A 97 -3.98 14.95 0.99
N THR A 98 -3.42 15.98 0.36
CA THR A 98 -3.28 17.31 0.97
C THR A 98 -4.51 18.20 0.75
N ASP A 99 -5.41 17.81 -0.16
CA ASP A 99 -6.62 18.57 -0.46
C ASP A 99 -7.51 18.73 0.79
N ARG A 100 -8.01 19.94 1.02
CA ARG A 100 -8.78 20.24 2.24
C ARG A 100 -10.20 19.71 2.16
N GLN A 101 -10.81 19.73 0.98
CA GLN A 101 -12.19 19.30 0.76
C GLN A 101 -12.30 17.77 0.89
N VAL A 102 -11.37 17.02 0.29
CA VAL A 102 -11.29 15.56 0.41
C VAL A 102 -11.12 15.12 1.86
N ARG A 103 -10.19 15.77 2.58
CA ARG A 103 -9.96 15.48 4.00
C ARG A 103 -11.17 15.81 4.87
N ALA A 104 -11.84 16.94 4.62
CA ALA A 104 -13.04 17.29 5.35
C ALA A 104 -14.19 16.28 5.13
N ALA A 105 -14.35 15.77 3.90
CA ALA A 105 -15.33 14.72 3.59
C ALA A 105 -15.01 13.41 4.35
N ALA A 106 -13.74 13.01 4.37
CA ALA A 106 -13.25 11.86 5.12
C ALA A 106 -13.51 11.99 6.63
N GLU A 107 -13.11 13.11 7.23
CA GLU A 107 -13.31 13.40 8.66
C GLU A 107 -14.78 13.40 9.05
N LYS A 108 -15.65 14.01 8.23
CA LYS A 108 -17.11 14.03 8.43
C LYS A 108 -17.69 12.62 8.53
N ARG A 109 -17.13 11.66 7.78
CA ARG A 109 -17.53 10.26 7.75
C ARG A 109 -16.73 9.38 8.74
N LYS A 110 -15.87 9.98 9.57
CA LYS A 110 -14.99 9.33 10.54
C LYS A 110 -13.97 8.37 9.91
N ALA A 111 -13.60 8.61 8.65
CA ALA A 111 -12.47 7.94 8.03
C ALA A 111 -11.15 8.47 8.59
N GLY A 112 -10.10 7.65 8.54
CA GLY A 112 -8.75 8.11 8.84
C GLY A 112 -8.27 9.06 7.75
N VAL A 113 -7.47 10.05 8.13
CA VAL A 113 -6.89 11.03 7.20
C VAL A 113 -5.40 11.16 7.47
N ILE A 114 -4.60 11.13 6.41
CA ILE A 114 -3.16 11.37 6.44
C ILE A 114 -2.86 12.36 5.31
N ARG A 115 -2.08 13.41 5.60
CA ARG A 115 -1.64 14.31 4.54
C ARG A 115 -0.52 13.66 3.73
N SER A 116 -0.44 13.94 2.43
CA SER A 116 0.59 13.35 1.58
C SER A 116 2.01 13.69 2.06
N GLU A 117 2.21 14.88 2.64
CA GLU A 117 3.51 15.31 3.19
C GLU A 117 3.94 14.47 4.40
N ASP A 118 2.98 14.03 5.21
CA ASP A 118 3.23 13.18 6.38
C ASP A 118 3.34 11.70 5.98
N PHE A 119 2.63 11.31 4.93
CA PHE A 119 2.55 9.93 4.47
C PHE A 119 3.86 9.46 3.80
N TRP A 120 4.45 10.28 2.92
CA TRP A 120 5.64 9.87 2.15
C TRP A 120 6.83 9.46 3.04
N PRO A 121 7.23 10.22 4.07
CA PRO A 121 8.33 9.82 4.96
C PRO A 121 8.04 8.52 5.71
N VAL A 122 6.78 8.28 6.10
CA VAL A 122 6.36 7.04 6.76
C VAL A 122 6.48 5.85 5.81
N LEU A 123 6.07 6.03 4.56
CA LEU A 123 6.21 5.03 3.51
C LEU A 123 7.68 4.65 3.32
N VAL A 124 8.55 5.63 3.05
CA VAL A 124 9.99 5.41 2.81
C VAL A 124 10.63 4.69 4.00
N LYS A 125 10.40 5.19 5.22
CA LYS A 125 10.92 4.57 6.45
C LYS A 125 10.43 3.14 6.65
N THR A 126 9.22 2.82 6.21
CA THR A 126 8.66 1.46 6.28
C THR A 126 9.32 0.53 5.27
N LEU A 127 9.68 1.05 4.08
CA LEU A 127 10.42 0.30 3.06
C LEU A 127 11.90 0.08 3.44
N GLU A 128 12.54 1.07 4.08
CA GLU A 128 13.94 0.98 4.52
C GLU A 128 14.17 0.03 5.70
N LYS A 129 13.17 -0.15 6.57
CA LYS A 129 13.25 -1.13 7.65
C LYS A 129 13.49 -2.50 7.03
N LYS A 130 14.70 -3.06 7.23
CA LYS A 130 14.98 -4.47 6.95
C LYS A 130 13.85 -5.29 7.57
N ARG A 131 13.29 -6.25 6.81
CA ARG A 131 12.39 -7.26 7.38
C ARG A 131 13.07 -7.72 8.67
N ARG A 132 12.48 -7.43 9.83
CA ARG A 132 12.75 -8.25 11.01
C ARG A 132 12.32 -9.61 10.52
N GLY A 133 13.30 -10.42 10.12
CA GLY A 133 13.06 -11.78 9.69
C GLY A 133 12.10 -12.36 10.71
N ILE A 134 11.11 -13.09 10.21
CA ILE A 134 10.34 -14.02 11.04
C ILE A 134 11.39 -14.65 11.95
N ARG A 135 11.37 -14.31 13.25
CA ARG A 135 12.13 -15.09 14.22
C ARG A 135 11.46 -16.45 14.07
N GLU A 136 12.09 -17.34 13.32
CA GLU A 136 11.75 -18.75 13.39
C GLU A 136 11.61 -19.06 14.89
N PRO A 137 10.50 -19.67 15.33
CA PRO A 137 10.37 -20.11 16.70
C PRO A 137 11.67 -20.84 17.06
N LYS A 138 12.27 -20.52 18.22
CA LYS A 138 13.53 -21.14 18.67
C LYS A 138 13.50 -22.67 18.70
N ALA A 139 12.32 -23.28 18.52
CA ALA A 139 12.10 -24.72 18.39
C ALA A 139 12.70 -25.39 17.14
N LYS A 140 13.31 -24.65 16.20
CA LYS A 140 14.08 -25.24 15.07
C LYS A 140 15.59 -24.96 15.11
N ARG A 141 16.11 -24.50 16.26
CA ARG A 141 17.56 -24.29 16.43
C ARG A 141 18.31 -25.51 16.95
N GLU A 142 17.58 -26.47 17.48
CA GLU A 142 18.11 -27.80 17.75
C GLU A 142 17.53 -28.67 16.64
N GLY A 143 18.40 -29.19 15.78
CA GLY A 143 17.99 -30.20 14.80
C GLY A 143 17.34 -31.37 15.55
N LEU A 144 16.48 -32.12 14.85
CA LEU A 144 15.87 -33.34 15.38
C LEU A 144 16.93 -34.15 16.11
N THR A 145 16.66 -34.50 17.37
CA THR A 145 17.51 -35.44 18.10
C THR A 145 17.53 -36.78 17.34
N GLU A 146 18.61 -37.57 17.47
CA GLU A 146 18.71 -38.88 16.80
C GLU A 146 17.48 -39.77 17.11
N SER A 147 16.95 -39.66 18.33
CA SER A 147 15.73 -40.32 18.79
C SER A 147 14.47 -39.91 18.02
N GLU A 148 14.30 -38.64 17.69
CA GLU A 148 13.12 -38.19 16.93
C GLU A 148 13.22 -38.68 15.47
N THR A 149 14.43 -38.69 14.89
CA THR A 149 14.68 -39.16 13.52
C THR A 149 14.34 -40.65 13.37
N GLU A 150 14.64 -41.48 14.38
CA GLU A 150 14.31 -42.91 14.40
C GLU A 150 12.81 -43.20 14.47
N GLU A 151 12.06 -42.37 15.21
CA GLU A 151 10.59 -42.45 15.25
C GLU A 151 9.97 -42.11 13.89
N TRP A 152 10.49 -41.10 13.20
CA TRP A 152 10.03 -40.75 11.85
C TRP A 152 10.40 -41.82 10.79
N MET A 153 11.56 -42.46 10.90
CA MET A 153 11.96 -43.56 10.00
C MET A 153 11.03 -44.77 10.13
N LYS A 154 10.63 -45.12 11.36
CA LYS A 154 9.64 -46.18 11.62
C LYS A 154 8.25 -45.82 11.11
N LEU A 155 7.82 -44.57 11.27
CA LEU A 155 6.49 -44.11 10.86
C LEU A 155 6.32 -44.11 9.33
N PHE A 156 7.39 -43.82 8.58
CA PHE A 156 7.36 -43.74 7.12
C PHE A 156 7.90 -44.98 6.39
N GLY A 157 8.33 -46.02 7.13
CA GLY A 157 8.74 -47.30 6.54
C GLY A 157 9.97 -47.23 5.64
N LEU A 158 10.79 -46.20 5.80
CA LEU A 158 12.04 -46.02 5.05
C LEU A 158 13.14 -46.79 5.80
N LYS A 159 13.74 -47.77 5.11
CA LYS A 159 14.92 -48.51 5.58
C LYS A 159 16.20 -47.83 5.14
#